data_AF-A0A528AXU7-F1
#
_entry.id   AF-A0A528AXU7-F1
#
_cell.length_a   1.000
_cell.length_b   1.000
_cell.length_c   1.000
_cell.angle_alpha   90.00
_cell.angle_beta   90.00
_cell.angle_gamma   90.00
#
_symmetry.space_group_name_H-M   'P 1'
#
loop_
_entity.id
_entity.type
_entity.pdbx_description
1 polymer ?
#
loop_
_entity_poly.entity_id
_entity_poly.type
_entity_poly.pdbx_seq_one_letter_code
_entity_poly.pdbx_strand_id
1 'polypeptide(L)'
;MSAARATLVQDTPAHTVDAFHRGRFWLVQPKQAGHRAGMDAMMLAASVPSSFAGRLADFGAGAGAAGLAVLSRCPDAEAMLIERSAEMAAFAATTLAHPG
;
A
#
# COMPACT_ATOMS: atom_id res chain seq x y z
N MET A 1 12.69 15.84 -12.36
CA MET A 1 13.69 14.83 -11.95
C MET A 1 13.06 13.46 -12.14
N SER A 2 13.73 12.59 -12.89
CA SER A 2 13.21 11.33 -13.42
C SER A 2 12.87 10.33 -12.32
N ALA A 3 11.60 9.92 -12.21
CA ALA A 3 11.22 8.76 -11.42
C ALA A 3 11.88 7.52 -12.05
N ALA A 4 12.70 6.82 -11.28
CA ALA A 4 13.32 5.58 -11.71
C ALA A 4 12.22 4.56 -12.03
N ARG A 5 12.23 4.07 -13.26
CA ARG A 5 11.33 3.03 -13.77
C ARG A 5 11.59 1.76 -12.96
N ALA A 6 10.73 1.46 -11.99
CA ALA A 6 10.80 0.24 -11.19
C ALA A 6 10.58 -0.96 -12.13
N THR A 7 11.68 -1.49 -12.65
CA THR A 7 11.70 -2.68 -13.49
C THR A 7 11.85 -3.87 -12.55
N LEU A 8 10.77 -4.22 -11.85
CA LEU A 8 10.69 -5.44 -11.03
C LEU A 8 9.27 -5.99 -11.12
N VAL A 9 8.89 -6.49 -12.30
CA VAL A 9 7.93 -7.60 -12.34
C VAL A 9 8.78 -8.87 -12.40
N GLN A 10 9.41 -9.18 -11.27
CA GLN A 10 9.80 -10.57 -11.03
C GLN A 10 8.54 -11.33 -10.61
N ASP A 11 8.48 -12.64 -10.86
CA ASP A 11 7.36 -13.51 -10.46
C ASP A 11 6.95 -13.22 -9.02
N THR A 12 5.91 -12.39 -8.86
CA THR A 12 5.34 -12.08 -7.55
C THR A 12 4.87 -13.41 -6.97
N PRO A 13 5.31 -13.80 -5.75
CA PRO A 13 4.89 -15.06 -5.13
C PRO A 13 3.36 -15.19 -5.11
N ALA A 14 2.86 -16.41 -4.90
CA ALA A 14 1.42 -16.68 -4.89
C ALA A 14 0.65 -15.65 -4.05
N HIS A 15 -0.31 -14.97 -4.67
CA HIS A 15 -0.95 -13.79 -4.11
C HIS A 15 -2.47 -13.77 -4.29
N THR A 16 -3.11 -12.90 -3.54
CA THR A 16 -4.51 -12.49 -3.67
C THR A 16 -4.56 -11.01 -4.02
N VAL A 17 -5.63 -10.61 -4.71
CA VAL A 17 -5.96 -9.20 -4.92
C VAL A 17 -7.18 -8.89 -4.06
N ASP A 18 -6.95 -8.11 -3.02
CA ASP A 18 -7.93 -7.84 -1.98
C ASP A 18 -8.44 -6.40 -2.14
N ALA A 19 -9.76 -6.22 -2.19
CA ALA A 19 -10.37 -4.89 -2.32
C ALA A 19 -10.43 -4.19 -0.96
N PHE A 20 -9.96 -2.95 -0.90
CA PHE A 20 -9.99 -2.11 0.30
C PHE A 20 -10.88 -0.89 0.10
N HIS A 21 -11.38 -0.33 1.21
CA HIS A 21 -12.31 0.81 1.22
C HIS A 21 -13.49 0.68 0.24
N ARG A 22 -14.10 -0.52 0.18
CA ARG A 22 -15.21 -0.81 -0.74
C ARG A 22 -14.82 -0.70 -2.23
N GLY A 23 -13.58 -1.08 -2.57
CA GLY A 23 -13.09 -1.05 -3.94
C GLY A 23 -12.61 0.34 -4.39
N ARG A 24 -12.12 1.16 -3.46
CA ARG A 24 -11.44 2.43 -3.80
C ARG A 24 -9.96 2.26 -4.10
N PHE A 25 -9.38 1.15 -3.64
CA PHE A 25 -8.06 0.67 -4.04
C PHE A 25 -7.99 -0.83 -3.77
N TRP A 26 -6.98 -1.49 -4.34
CA TRP A 26 -6.75 -2.92 -4.23
C TRP A 26 -5.34 -3.17 -3.76
N LEU A 27 -5.14 -4.20 -2.95
CA LEU A 27 -3.82 -4.64 -2.52
C LEU A 27 -3.50 -5.98 -3.14
N VAL A 28 -2.30 -6.11 -3.69
CA VAL A 28 -1.70 -7.40 -4.00
C VAL A 28 -1.02 -7.90 -2.74
N GLN A 29 -1.58 -8.94 -2.13
CA GLN A 29 -1.12 -9.49 -0.85
C GLN A 29 -0.65 -10.92 -1.03
N PRO A 30 0.37 -11.37 -0.29
CA PRO A 30 0.75 -12.77 -0.35
C PRO A 30 -0.40 -13.67 0.13
N LYS A 31 -0.55 -14.83 -0.53
CA LYS A 31 -1.67 -15.76 -0.29
C LYS A 31 -1.49 -16.59 0.99
N GLN A 32 -0.26 -17.00 1.30
CA GLN A 32 0.01 -17.92 2.42
C GLN A 32 1.15 -17.50 3.36
N ALA A 33 2.14 -16.73 2.90
CA ALA A 33 3.32 -16.36 3.69
C ALA A 33 3.38 -14.85 3.96
N GLY A 34 3.87 -14.41 5.12
CA GLY A 34 4.03 -12.98 5.42
C GLY A 34 2.81 -12.29 6.03
N HIS A 35 2.97 -11.01 6.39
CA HIS A 35 1.93 -10.20 7.03
C HIS A 35 0.88 -9.75 6.01
N ARG A 36 -0.39 -10.05 6.29
CA ARG A 36 -1.53 -9.57 5.51
C ARG A 36 -2.23 -8.44 6.27
N ALA A 37 -2.30 -7.28 5.63
CA ALA A 37 -3.04 -6.15 6.13
C ALA A 37 -4.54 -6.46 6.27
N GLY A 38 -5.17 -5.88 7.29
CA GLY A 38 -6.59 -6.04 7.55
C GLY A 38 -7.19 -4.80 8.20
N MET A 39 -8.00 -5.01 9.24
CA MET A 39 -8.74 -3.93 9.90
C MET A 39 -7.83 -2.95 10.67
N ASP A 40 -6.70 -3.42 11.20
CA ASP A 40 -5.72 -2.62 11.91
C ASP A 40 -5.18 -1.46 11.06
N ALA A 41 -4.77 -1.73 9.82
CA ALA A 41 -4.34 -0.72 8.87
C ALA A 41 -5.45 0.31 8.58
N MET A 42 -6.71 -0.13 8.52
CA MET A 42 -7.85 0.76 8.28
C MET A 42 -8.15 1.64 9.49
N MET A 43 -8.05 1.09 10.70
CA MET A 43 -8.20 1.83 11.95
C MET A 43 -7.09 2.87 12.12
N LEU A 44 -5.85 2.49 11.83
CA LEU A 44 -4.71 3.42 11.85
C LEU A 44 -4.93 4.57 10.87
N ALA A 45 -5.27 4.26 9.62
CA ALA A 45 -5.53 5.28 8.61
C ALA A 45 -6.73 6.17 8.96
N ALA A 46 -7.73 5.67 9.70
CA ALA A 46 -8.87 6.45 10.16
C ALA A 46 -8.53 7.43 11.30
N SER A 47 -7.41 7.25 11.99
CA SER A 47 -6.92 8.20 13.00
C SER A 47 -6.38 9.50 12.37
N VAL A 48 -6.08 9.48 11.07
CA VAL A 48 -5.67 10.67 10.30
C VAL A 48 -6.92 11.49 9.95
N PRO A 49 -6.94 12.81 10.24
CA PRO A 49 -8.06 13.68 9.88
C PRO A 49 -8.37 13.62 8.39
N SER A 50 -9.65 13.62 8.00
CA SER A 50 -10.05 13.60 6.59
C SER A 50 -9.63 14.85 5.81
N SER A 51 -9.27 15.93 6.49
CA SER A 51 -8.73 17.16 5.92
C SER A 51 -7.20 17.18 5.84
N PHE A 52 -6.52 16.06 6.15
CA PHE A 52 -5.07 16.00 6.09
C PHE A 52 -4.59 16.25 4.66
N ALA A 53 -3.62 17.14 4.51
CA ALA A 53 -2.92 17.45 3.28
C ALA A 53 -1.42 17.52 3.58
N GLY A 54 -0.59 17.06 2.65
CA GLY A 54 0.86 16.98 2.82
C GLY A 54 1.39 15.56 2.87
N ARG A 55 2.61 15.39 3.40
CA ARG A 55 3.39 14.15 3.26
C ARG A 55 3.37 13.34 4.53
N LEU A 56 3.13 12.04 4.41
CA LEU A 56 3.24 11.06 5.51
C LEU A 56 4.22 9.93 5.15
N ALA A 57 4.77 9.30 6.19
CA ALA A 57 5.58 8.11 6.07
C ALA A 57 4.88 6.93 6.75
N ASP A 58 4.73 5.83 6.02
CA ASP A 58 4.17 4.55 6.51
C ASP A 58 5.33 3.58 6.77
N PHE A 59 5.72 3.43 8.04
CA PHE A 59 6.82 2.56 8.45
C PHE A 59 6.32 1.14 8.73
N GLY A 60 6.87 0.17 8.01
CA GLY A 60 6.35 -1.19 7.99
C GLY A 60 5.13 -1.28 7.06
N ALA A 61 5.21 -0.66 5.89
CA ALA A 61 4.10 -0.50 4.97
C ALA A 61 3.51 -1.85 4.48
N GLY A 62 4.28 -2.94 4.53
CA GLY A 62 3.83 -4.23 4.01
C GLY A 62 3.45 -4.10 2.53
N ALA A 63 2.21 -4.44 2.19
CA ALA A 63 1.66 -4.27 0.83
C ALA A 63 1.10 -2.86 0.55
N GLY A 64 1.20 -1.92 1.51
CA GLY A 64 0.83 -0.50 1.36
C GLY A 64 -0.51 -0.09 1.99
N ALA A 65 -1.13 -0.94 2.81
CA ALA A 65 -2.52 -0.78 3.22
C ALA A 65 -2.84 0.52 3.96
N ALA A 66 -2.05 0.89 4.98
CA ALA A 66 -2.35 2.05 5.81
C ALA A 66 -2.13 3.36 5.04
N GLY A 67 -0.97 3.51 4.39
CA GLY A 67 -0.68 4.65 3.53
C GLY A 67 -1.71 4.85 2.42
N LEU A 68 -2.03 3.79 1.65
CA LEU A 68 -3.05 3.86 0.58
C LEU A 68 -4.45 4.14 1.12
N ALA A 69 -4.77 3.64 2.31
CA ALA A 69 -6.02 3.99 2.98
C ALA A 69 -6.09 5.45 3.41
N VAL A 70 -4.97 6.12 3.72
CA VAL A 70 -4.98 7.58 3.91
C VAL A 70 -5.17 8.28 2.56
N LEU A 71 -4.39 7.90 1.53
CA LEU A 71 -4.48 8.50 0.21
C LEU A 71 -5.87 8.38 -0.43
N SER A 72 -6.58 7.28 -0.17
CA SER A 72 -7.94 7.12 -0.67
C SER A 72 -8.90 8.16 -0.06
N ARG A 73 -8.74 8.56 1.20
CA ARG A 73 -9.65 9.51 1.87
C ARG A 73 -9.17 10.95 1.85
N CYS A 74 -7.87 11.18 1.68
CA CYS A 74 -7.22 12.48 1.71
C CYS A 74 -6.57 12.76 0.34
N PRO A 75 -7.28 13.41 -0.60
CA PRO A 75 -6.81 13.57 -1.99
C PRO A 75 -5.56 14.46 -2.13
N ASP A 76 -5.32 15.36 -1.17
CA ASP A 76 -4.16 16.27 -1.15
C ASP A 76 -2.98 15.72 -0.34
N ALA A 77 -3.00 14.42 -0.02
CA ALA A 77 -1.93 13.75 0.70
C ALA A 77 -0.95 13.05 -0.26
N GLU A 78 0.29 12.93 0.19
CA GLU A 78 1.32 12.08 -0.41
C GLU A 78 1.81 11.09 0.66
N ALA A 79 2.07 9.84 0.27
CA ALA A 79 2.59 8.82 1.17
C ALA A 79 3.93 8.26 0.66
N MET A 80 4.87 8.10 1.59
CA MET A 80 6.08 7.31 1.39
C MET A 80 5.92 5.98 2.12
N LEU A 81 5.93 4.88 1.37
CA LEU A 81 5.84 3.53 1.92
C LEU A 81 7.25 3.02 2.22
N ILE A 82 7.53 2.70 3.48
CA ILE A 82 8.86 2.28 3.94
C ILE A 82 8.76 0.85 4.46
N GLU A 83 9.39 -0.08 3.75
CA GLU A 83 9.36 -1.51 4.07
C GLU A 83 10.77 -2.10 4.09
N ARG A 84 11.06 -2.91 5.11
CA ARG A 84 12.36 -3.56 5.30
C ARG A 84 12.44 -4.87 4.53
N SER A 85 11.34 -5.62 4.46
CA SER A 85 11.27 -6.88 3.73
C SER A 85 11.22 -6.63 2.23
N ALA A 86 12.24 -7.08 1.51
CA ALA A 86 12.29 -6.97 0.05
C ALA A 86 11.08 -7.65 -0.62
N GLU A 87 10.62 -8.77 -0.06
CA GLU A 87 9.42 -9.48 -0.53
C GLU A 87 8.16 -8.61 -0.39
N MET A 88 7.93 -8.04 0.79
CA MET A 88 6.76 -7.17 1.00
C MET A 88 6.86 -5.87 0.21
N ALA A 89 8.07 -5.32 0.01
CA ALA A 89 8.28 -4.17 -0.86
C ALA A 89 7.92 -4.49 -2.32
N ALA A 90 8.18 -5.71 -2.80
CA ALA A 90 7.74 -6.15 -4.12
C ALA A 90 6.21 -6.26 -4.20
N PHE A 91 5.54 -6.72 -3.13
CA PHE A 91 4.08 -6.69 -3.03
C PHE A 91 3.53 -5.26 -3.08
N ALA A 92 4.11 -4.31 -2.32
CA ALA A 92 3.73 -2.91 -2.40
C ALA A 92 3.94 -2.31 -3.80
N ALA A 93 5.05 -2.62 -4.46
CA ALA A 93 5.30 -2.18 -5.83
C ALA A 93 4.27 -2.77 -6.82
N THR A 94 3.90 -4.04 -6.65
CA THR A 94 2.87 -4.71 -7.47
C THR A 94 1.49 -4.10 -7.21
N THR A 95 1.15 -3.81 -5.95
CA THR A 95 -0.04 -3.04 -5.56
C THR A 95 -0.10 -1.69 -6.28
N LEU A 96 0.99 -0.91 -6.26
CA LEU A 96 1.03 0.41 -6.90
C LEU A 96 0.92 0.34 -8.44
N ALA A 97 1.32 -0.78 -9.03
CA ALA A 97 1.19 -1.04 -10.46
C ALA A 97 -0.16 -1.67 -10.85
N HIS A 98 -0.97 -2.11 -9.87
CA HIS A 98 -2.25 -2.76 -10.14
C HIS A 98 -3.24 -1.74 -10.72
N PRO A 99 -3.94 -2.06 -11.83
CA PRO A 99 -4.97 -1.19 -12.39
C PRO A 99 -6.22 -1.25 -11.50
N GLY A 100 -6.33 -0.32 -10.58
CA GLY A 100 -7.46 -0.22 -9.66
C GLY A 100 -7.29 0.93 -8.69
#